data_AF-A0A067MRV4-F1
#
_entry.id   AF-A0A067MRV4-F1
#
_cell.length_a   1.000
_cell.length_b   1.000
_cell.length_c   1.000
_cell.angle_alpha   90.00
_cell.angle_beta   90.00
_cell.angle_gamma   90.00
#
_symmetry.space_group_name_H-M   'P 1'
#
loop_
_entity.id
_entity.type
_entity.pdbx_description
1 polymer ?
#
loop_
_entity_poly.entity_id
_entity_poly.type
_entity_poly.pdbx_seq_one_letter_code
_entity_poly.pdbx_strand_id
1 'polypeptide(L)'
;MDQQDVSLVAPAAPLLRLPNEILLEVFELSVDDQPLWSNINLYVRHKSIPVDMLATRWLERAKGCPLSLMIDCIPIPEGSTAEELRAQTLARFERLAILLQGCMERWQELLVTATTDYLHPFFRVCVGLTPCLRRIEINLLEGRPEGDHDFPTPLTLFLPFEQHHQQKSRLEIACDDFLPAVTPSLGLRLTDLRLCFMEGMLTIPLVTSLELFPNLRTLYVSAYGSTFTYPSRPRTLLQHLESISISEISNAATLFRHLHMPALRSMKLYGLDQDIELLEEILRQIPDALSSITISWDWAETSPSAVSSHRLSETITLPGVIDFRLLGYVEFSAPIMQMLVLPQLKHLHHEMFPIDVSLRLMEASDAIVSAKVLLINTPPSSVAVATSIPTLDHFELSVPTHETEVVLARLHAPNLTSLILNAMGRDGPFIPLHTFIQESNPPLRSLTLNGVKIRDADLIRCFKATPSLESLSLFNCSLSDAVLQALTDDPHSHGERQGAGSGAASGCLLPHLVDLELLNNPNLSIPAMMNFFTARKAMALPVTQCQVCLPCAIKTAQVFMIGMNGSVVATFESLGVAVCEY
;
A
#
# COMPACT_ATOMS: atom_id res chain seq x y z
N MET A 1 30.33 38.86 -1.62
CA MET A 1 29.37 38.72 -2.75
C MET A 1 29.76 37.41 -3.37
N ASP A 2 29.28 36.33 -2.76
CA ASP A 2 29.82 34.99 -2.91
C ASP A 2 28.67 34.10 -3.36
N GLN A 3 28.70 33.73 -4.64
CA GLN A 3 27.88 32.67 -5.19
C GLN A 3 28.64 31.36 -4.99
N GLN A 4 28.13 30.49 -4.12
CA GLN A 4 28.59 29.12 -3.99
C GLN A 4 27.91 28.26 -5.05
N ASP A 5 28.71 27.76 -5.99
CA ASP A 5 28.40 26.63 -6.86
C ASP A 5 28.14 25.38 -6.00
N VAL A 6 26.89 24.92 -5.99
CA VAL A 6 26.53 23.60 -5.46
C VAL A 6 26.48 22.63 -6.62
N SER A 7 27.59 21.92 -6.82
CA SER A 7 27.71 20.79 -7.73
C SER A 7 26.88 19.61 -7.18
N LEU A 8 25.78 19.29 -7.87
CA LEU A 8 24.95 18.11 -7.62
C LEU A 8 25.68 16.86 -8.14
N VAL A 9 26.11 16.02 -7.21
CA VAL A 9 26.70 14.72 -7.46
C VAL A 9 25.59 13.73 -7.80
N ALA A 10 25.57 13.24 -9.04
CA ALA A 10 24.72 12.13 -9.47
C ALA A 10 25.16 10.80 -8.81
N PRO A 11 24.25 9.92 -8.37
CA PRO A 11 24.63 8.61 -7.86
C PRO A 11 24.92 7.64 -9.02
N ALA A 12 26.14 7.12 -9.03
CA ALA A 12 26.61 6.09 -9.93
C ALA A 12 26.05 4.70 -9.54
N ALA A 13 25.53 3.97 -10.53
CA ALA A 13 25.31 2.53 -10.45
C ALA A 13 26.63 1.75 -10.57
N PRO A 14 26.71 0.55 -9.98
CA PRO A 14 27.45 -0.52 -10.65
C PRO A 14 26.64 -1.82 -10.73
N LEU A 15 26.39 -2.23 -11.98
CA LEU A 15 26.05 -3.59 -12.37
C LEU A 15 27.25 -4.52 -12.11
N LEU A 16 27.12 -5.41 -11.12
CA LEU A 16 28.00 -6.57 -10.99
C LEU A 16 27.42 -7.73 -11.82
N ARG A 17 28.02 -7.98 -12.98
CA ARG A 17 27.85 -9.23 -13.74
C ARG A 17 28.65 -10.34 -13.05
N LEU A 18 27.96 -11.40 -12.62
CA LEU A 18 28.59 -12.68 -12.26
C LEU A 18 28.69 -13.61 -13.49
N PRO A 19 29.65 -14.55 -13.52
CA PRO A 19 29.93 -15.38 -14.69
C PRO A 19 28.97 -16.57 -14.81
N ASN A 20 28.68 -16.92 -16.07
CA ASN A 20 27.98 -18.13 -16.49
C ASN A 20 28.71 -19.40 -16.03
N GLU A 21 28.11 -20.22 -15.18
CA GLU A 21 28.30 -21.68 -15.16
C GLU A 21 27.21 -22.39 -14.32
N ILE A 22 26.39 -23.19 -15.01
CA ILE A 22 25.58 -24.35 -14.57
C ILE A 22 24.99 -24.25 -13.15
N LEU A 23 23.84 -23.58 -13.03
CA LEU A 23 22.89 -23.78 -11.93
C LEU A 23 21.81 -24.76 -12.40
N LEU A 24 21.74 -25.92 -11.74
CA LEU A 24 20.47 -26.62 -11.55
C LEU A 24 19.66 -25.70 -10.64
N GLU A 25 18.66 -25.02 -11.21
CA GLU A 25 17.72 -24.16 -10.49
C GLU A 25 17.14 -24.92 -9.30
N VAL A 26 17.47 -24.44 -8.09
CA VAL A 26 16.77 -24.79 -6.87
C VAL A 26 15.44 -24.05 -6.94
N PHE A 27 14.36 -24.79 -7.18
CA PHE A 27 13.01 -24.24 -7.20
C PHE A 27 12.63 -23.74 -5.80
N GLU A 28 12.28 -22.47 -5.69
CA GLU A 28 11.51 -21.98 -4.55
C GLU A 28 10.15 -22.68 -4.57
N LEU A 29 9.88 -23.46 -3.52
CA LEU A 29 8.62 -24.17 -3.34
C LEU A 29 7.52 -23.14 -3.08
N SER A 30 6.64 -22.95 -4.06
CA SER A 30 5.33 -22.34 -3.83
C SER A 30 4.57 -23.18 -2.79
N VAL A 31 3.91 -22.50 -1.85
CA VAL A 31 3.23 -23.08 -0.67
C VAL A 31 1.88 -23.75 -1.04
N ASP A 32 1.51 -23.77 -2.32
CA ASP A 32 0.29 -24.44 -2.78
C ASP A 32 0.55 -25.92 -3.12
N ASP A 33 -0.39 -26.81 -2.75
CA ASP A 33 -0.44 -28.27 -2.94
C ASP A 33 -0.35 -28.77 -4.41
N GLN A 34 0.15 -27.97 -5.34
CA GLN A 34 0.33 -28.36 -6.72
C GLN A 34 1.51 -29.34 -6.87
N PRO A 35 1.35 -30.41 -7.68
CA PRO A 35 2.46 -31.30 -7.96
C PRO A 35 3.59 -30.52 -8.64
N LEU A 36 4.83 -30.67 -8.17
CA LEU A 36 6.01 -29.95 -8.66
C LEU A 36 6.17 -29.91 -10.20
N TRP A 37 5.55 -30.85 -10.93
CA TRP A 37 5.61 -30.97 -12.39
C TRP A 37 4.51 -30.19 -13.14
N SER A 38 3.54 -29.56 -12.47
CA SER A 38 2.47 -28.78 -13.12
C SER A 38 2.87 -27.36 -13.48
N ASN A 39 3.91 -26.81 -12.84
CA ASN A 39 4.46 -25.51 -13.18
C ASN A 39 5.64 -25.69 -14.15
N ILE A 40 5.48 -25.27 -15.40
CA ILE A 40 6.44 -25.50 -16.48
C ILE A 40 6.97 -24.15 -16.97
N ASN A 41 8.25 -23.91 -16.73
CA ASN A 41 8.99 -22.74 -17.20
C ASN A 41 9.78 -23.09 -18.46
N LEU A 42 9.56 -22.34 -19.54
CA LEU A 42 10.12 -22.60 -20.85
C LEU A 42 10.85 -21.38 -21.40
N TYR A 43 12.17 -21.47 -21.46
CA TYR A 43 13.04 -20.44 -22.03
C TYR A 43 13.45 -20.80 -23.46
N VAL A 44 12.85 -20.15 -24.45
CA VAL A 44 12.97 -20.53 -25.88
C VAL A 44 14.39 -20.40 -26.41
N ARG A 45 15.18 -19.52 -25.78
CA ARG A 45 16.57 -19.22 -26.18
C ARG A 45 17.63 -20.14 -25.62
N HIS A 46 17.29 -20.96 -24.64
CA HIS A 46 18.30 -21.72 -23.94
C HIS A 46 19.00 -22.69 -24.90
N LYS A 47 20.32 -22.57 -25.08
CA LYS A 47 21.04 -23.27 -26.16
C LYS A 47 21.29 -24.75 -25.87
N SER A 48 21.27 -25.16 -24.60
CA SER A 48 21.69 -26.51 -24.22
C SER A 48 20.70 -27.61 -24.60
N ILE A 49 19.39 -27.33 -24.54
CA ILE A 49 18.33 -28.31 -24.77
C ILE A 49 17.23 -27.61 -25.59
N PRO A 50 16.84 -28.17 -26.75
CA PRO A 50 15.68 -27.69 -27.49
C PRO A 50 14.42 -27.62 -26.61
N VAL A 51 13.76 -26.45 -26.60
CA VAL A 51 12.64 -26.13 -25.70
C VAL A 51 11.45 -27.08 -25.86
N ASP A 52 11.23 -27.59 -27.07
CA ASP A 52 10.22 -28.59 -27.41
C ASP A 52 10.50 -29.96 -26.77
N MET A 53 11.76 -30.39 -26.72
CA MET A 53 12.13 -31.61 -25.98
C MET A 53 11.95 -31.45 -24.47
N LEU A 54 12.31 -30.28 -23.94
CA LEU A 54 12.12 -29.97 -22.52
C LEU A 54 10.62 -29.99 -22.18
N ALA A 55 9.80 -29.26 -22.93
CA ALA A 55 8.36 -29.21 -22.76
C ALA A 55 7.73 -30.61 -22.84
N THR A 56 8.11 -31.43 -23.82
CA THR A 56 7.60 -32.82 -23.96
C THR A 56 7.86 -33.62 -22.67
N ARG A 57 9.09 -33.57 -22.15
CA ARG A 57 9.47 -34.28 -20.93
C ARG A 57 8.67 -33.82 -19.71
N TRP A 58 8.41 -32.51 -19.57
CA TRP A 58 7.60 -31.99 -18.46
C TRP A 58 6.13 -32.36 -18.61
N LEU A 59 5.56 -32.29 -19.81
CA LEU A 59 4.18 -32.68 -20.08
C LEU A 59 3.92 -34.16 -19.80
N GLU A 60 4.86 -35.04 -20.17
CA GLU A 60 4.80 -36.48 -19.85
C GLU A 60 4.79 -36.74 -18.34
N ARG A 61 5.57 -35.97 -17.57
CA ARG A 61 5.63 -36.06 -16.11
C ARG A 61 4.39 -35.50 -15.43
N ALA A 62 3.87 -34.39 -15.95
CA ALA A 62 2.65 -33.74 -15.47
C ALA A 62 1.39 -34.58 -15.74
N LYS A 63 1.45 -35.53 -16.67
CA LYS A 63 0.37 -36.50 -17.00
C LYS A 63 -0.97 -35.82 -17.25
N GLY A 64 -1.94 -35.95 -16.34
CA GLY A 64 -3.27 -35.36 -16.44
C GLY A 64 -3.48 -34.17 -15.51
N CYS A 65 -2.44 -33.70 -14.82
CA CYS A 65 -2.55 -32.59 -13.89
C CYS A 65 -2.81 -31.26 -14.66
N PRO A 66 -3.54 -30.31 -14.05
CA PRO A 66 -3.61 -28.94 -14.53
C PRO A 66 -2.20 -28.35 -14.70
N LEU A 67 -2.05 -27.41 -15.64
CA LEU A 67 -0.75 -26.84 -16.02
C LEU A 67 -0.72 -25.33 -15.80
N SER A 68 0.33 -24.84 -15.13
CA SER A 68 0.74 -23.43 -15.15
C SER A 68 1.96 -23.33 -16.05
N LEU A 69 1.85 -22.54 -17.12
CA LEU A 69 2.87 -22.43 -18.15
C LEU A 69 3.46 -21.03 -18.14
N MET A 70 4.78 -20.92 -18.01
CA MET A 70 5.52 -19.68 -18.23
C MET A 70 6.44 -19.86 -19.44
N ILE A 71 6.28 -18.99 -20.44
CA ILE A 71 7.05 -19.03 -21.68
C ILE A 71 7.76 -17.69 -21.84
N ASP A 72 9.09 -17.74 -21.83
CA ASP A 72 9.94 -16.56 -22.02
C ASP A 72 10.70 -16.66 -23.34
N CYS A 73 10.45 -15.67 -24.20
CA CYS A 73 11.08 -15.48 -25.49
C CYS A 73 11.59 -14.03 -25.61
N ILE A 74 12.70 -13.75 -24.91
CA ILE A 74 13.50 -12.52 -25.06
C ILE A 74 13.76 -12.19 -26.56
N PRO A 75 13.91 -10.92 -27.01
CA PRO A 75 14.30 -10.54 -28.37
C PRO A 75 15.83 -10.54 -28.62
N ILE A 76 16.27 -10.81 -29.86
CA ILE A 76 17.70 -11.00 -30.18
C ILE A 76 18.28 -9.60 -30.33
N PRO A 77 19.43 -9.29 -29.71
CA PRO A 77 20.08 -8.01 -29.95
C PRO A 77 20.28 -7.79 -31.44
N GLU A 78 20.03 -6.57 -31.91
CA GLU A 78 20.14 -6.22 -33.32
C GLU A 78 21.58 -6.45 -33.83
N GLY A 79 21.71 -7.05 -35.01
CA GLY A 79 23.00 -7.39 -35.63
C GLY A 79 22.82 -8.18 -36.93
N SER A 80 23.87 -8.31 -37.74
CA SER A 80 23.80 -8.99 -39.05
C SER A 80 23.44 -10.48 -38.97
N THR A 81 23.66 -11.12 -37.82
CA THR A 81 23.25 -12.51 -37.55
C THR A 81 21.85 -12.61 -36.91
N ALA A 82 21.20 -11.48 -36.63
CA ALA A 82 19.94 -11.46 -35.90
C ALA A 82 18.77 -12.01 -36.72
N GLU A 83 18.74 -11.80 -38.04
CA GLU A 83 17.64 -12.26 -38.90
C GLU A 83 17.56 -13.80 -38.96
N GLU A 84 18.69 -14.47 -39.18
CA GLU A 84 18.74 -15.93 -39.19
C GLU A 84 18.37 -16.52 -37.82
N LEU A 85 18.91 -15.96 -36.75
CA LEU A 85 18.58 -16.38 -35.39
C LEU A 85 17.10 -16.11 -35.06
N ARG A 86 16.51 -15.04 -35.57
CA ARG A 86 15.09 -14.69 -35.40
C ARG A 86 14.19 -15.69 -36.10
N ALA A 87 14.51 -16.05 -37.35
CA ALA A 87 13.81 -17.11 -38.07
C ALA A 87 13.91 -18.47 -37.35
N GLN A 88 15.10 -18.82 -36.84
CA GLN A 88 15.28 -20.05 -36.06
C GLN A 88 14.50 -20.03 -34.73
N THR A 89 14.45 -18.88 -34.06
CA THR A 89 13.71 -18.70 -32.80
C THR A 89 12.21 -18.81 -33.04
N LEU A 90 11.71 -18.15 -34.09
CA LEU A 90 10.32 -18.24 -34.51
C LEU A 90 9.92 -19.69 -34.82
N ALA A 91 10.72 -20.41 -35.61
CA ALA A 91 10.44 -21.81 -35.92
C ALA A 91 10.44 -22.71 -34.68
N ARG A 92 11.27 -22.42 -33.67
CA ARG A 92 11.23 -23.12 -32.37
C ARG A 92 9.95 -22.78 -31.60
N PHE A 93 9.55 -21.52 -31.61
CA PHE A 93 8.34 -21.05 -30.94
C PHE A 93 7.07 -21.66 -31.54
N GLU A 94 6.99 -21.74 -32.87
CA GLU A 94 5.87 -22.41 -33.56
C GLU A 94 5.82 -23.90 -33.24
N ARG A 95 6.96 -24.61 -33.22
CA ARG A 95 6.99 -26.03 -32.81
C ARG A 95 6.53 -26.21 -31.36
N LEU A 96 6.94 -25.31 -30.47
CA LEU A 96 6.46 -25.32 -29.10
C LEU A 96 4.96 -25.09 -29.02
N ALA A 97 4.42 -24.14 -29.78
CA ALA A 97 2.98 -23.88 -29.85
C ALA A 97 2.20 -25.13 -30.29
N ILE A 98 2.65 -25.84 -31.32
CA ILE A 98 2.04 -27.09 -31.80
C ILE A 98 2.02 -28.15 -30.70
N LEU A 99 3.13 -28.29 -29.96
CA LEU A 99 3.22 -29.23 -28.85
C LEU A 99 2.23 -28.88 -27.72
N LEU A 100 2.20 -27.61 -27.32
CA LEU A 100 1.35 -27.13 -26.22
C LEU A 100 -0.13 -27.13 -26.59
N GLN A 101 -0.49 -26.98 -27.88
CA GLN A 101 -1.87 -27.08 -28.36
C GLN A 101 -2.53 -28.39 -27.90
N GLY A 102 -1.80 -29.50 -27.90
CA GLY A 102 -2.29 -30.82 -27.49
C GLY A 102 -2.65 -30.95 -26.00
N CYS A 103 -2.29 -29.98 -25.15
CA CYS A 103 -2.59 -30.00 -23.71
C CYS A 103 -3.40 -28.79 -23.22
N MET A 104 -3.96 -28.00 -24.13
CA MET A 104 -4.74 -26.79 -23.83
C MET A 104 -5.91 -27.02 -22.86
N GLU A 105 -6.51 -28.21 -22.87
CA GLU A 105 -7.62 -28.54 -21.96
C GLU A 105 -7.21 -28.53 -20.47
N ARG A 106 -5.92 -28.67 -20.20
CA ARG A 106 -5.34 -28.72 -18.84
C ARG A 106 -4.75 -27.39 -18.41
N TRP A 107 -4.66 -26.40 -19.29
CA TRP A 107 -4.06 -25.12 -18.94
C TRP A 107 -4.90 -24.44 -17.86
N GLN A 108 -4.26 -24.11 -16.75
CA GLN A 108 -4.82 -23.34 -15.66
C GLN A 108 -4.30 -21.90 -15.73
N GLU A 109 -3.04 -21.71 -16.05
CA GLU A 109 -2.39 -20.41 -16.16
C GLU A 109 -1.45 -20.40 -17.36
N LEU A 110 -1.40 -19.27 -18.06
CA LEU A 110 -0.50 -19.05 -19.18
C LEU A 110 0.14 -17.66 -19.04
N LEU A 111 1.44 -17.63 -18.79
CA LEU A 111 2.28 -16.44 -18.78
C LEU A 111 3.20 -16.48 -20.01
N VAL A 112 3.14 -15.48 -20.89
CA VAL A 112 3.99 -15.41 -22.09
C VAL A 112 4.67 -14.06 -22.18
N THR A 113 6.00 -14.06 -22.20
CA THR A 113 6.81 -12.86 -22.38
C THR A 113 7.52 -12.94 -23.73
N ALA A 114 7.10 -12.16 -24.72
CA ALA A 114 7.62 -12.22 -26.10
C ALA A 114 7.31 -10.93 -26.90
N THR A 115 7.86 -10.78 -28.11
CA THR A 115 7.46 -9.72 -29.06
C THR A 115 6.25 -10.14 -29.90
N THR A 116 5.55 -9.19 -30.54
CA THR A 116 4.33 -9.50 -31.32
C THR A 116 4.59 -10.48 -32.47
N ASP A 117 5.77 -10.40 -33.08
CA ASP A 117 6.24 -11.30 -34.13
C ASP A 117 6.20 -12.78 -33.74
N TYR A 118 6.40 -13.08 -32.44
CA TYR A 118 6.32 -14.44 -31.92
C TYR A 118 4.92 -14.77 -31.41
N LEU A 119 4.25 -13.81 -30.77
CA LEU A 119 2.92 -14.00 -30.18
C LEU A 119 1.85 -14.31 -31.24
N HIS A 120 1.83 -13.60 -32.36
CA HIS A 120 0.81 -13.82 -33.41
C HIS A 120 0.85 -15.24 -33.98
N PRO A 121 2.00 -15.78 -34.43
CA PRO A 121 2.10 -17.17 -34.87
C PRO A 121 1.76 -18.18 -33.78
N PHE A 122 2.16 -17.92 -32.52
CA PHE A 122 1.85 -18.79 -31.40
C PHE A 122 0.35 -18.91 -31.15
N PHE A 123 -0.36 -17.78 -31.04
CA PHE A 123 -1.81 -17.81 -30.83
C PHE A 123 -2.56 -18.31 -32.07
N ARG A 124 -2.04 -18.11 -33.28
CA ARG A 124 -2.60 -18.72 -34.49
C ARG A 124 -2.60 -20.26 -34.44
N VAL A 125 -1.64 -20.87 -33.74
CA VAL A 125 -1.56 -22.32 -33.55
C VAL A 125 -2.38 -22.76 -32.33
N CYS A 126 -2.24 -22.07 -31.19
CA CYS A 126 -2.92 -22.39 -29.94
C CYS A 126 -4.39 -21.94 -29.92
N VAL A 127 -5.21 -22.52 -30.79
CA VAL A 127 -6.64 -22.23 -30.95
C VAL A 127 -7.47 -23.39 -30.38
N GLY A 128 -8.49 -23.06 -29.58
CA GLY A 128 -9.49 -24.05 -29.15
C GLY A 128 -9.91 -23.93 -27.68
N LEU A 129 -10.48 -25.03 -27.17
CA LEU A 129 -11.05 -25.11 -25.82
C LEU A 129 -9.96 -25.15 -24.75
N THR A 130 -10.07 -24.27 -23.75
CA THR A 130 -9.17 -24.20 -22.58
C THR A 130 -9.95 -24.24 -21.27
N PRO A 131 -10.82 -25.24 -21.02
CA PRO A 131 -11.75 -25.24 -19.88
C PRO A 131 -11.10 -24.91 -18.54
N CYS A 132 -9.89 -25.40 -18.25
CA CYS A 132 -9.27 -25.16 -16.94
C CYS A 132 -8.69 -23.75 -16.75
N LEU A 133 -8.64 -22.90 -17.78
CA LEU A 133 -7.88 -21.65 -17.79
C LEU A 133 -8.51 -20.60 -16.86
N ARG A 134 -7.68 -20.05 -15.98
CA ARG A 134 -8.04 -19.06 -14.95
C ARG A 134 -7.26 -17.78 -15.06
N ARG A 135 -6.03 -17.82 -15.60
CA ARG A 135 -5.18 -16.65 -15.74
C ARG A 135 -4.42 -16.68 -17.06
N ILE A 136 -4.40 -15.54 -17.74
CA ILE A 136 -3.55 -15.28 -18.90
C ILE A 136 -2.78 -14.01 -18.60
N GLU A 137 -1.46 -14.04 -18.73
CA GLU A 137 -0.61 -12.87 -18.60
C GLU A 137 0.33 -12.82 -19.80
N ILE A 138 0.38 -11.69 -20.49
CA ILE A 138 1.20 -11.53 -21.68
C ILE A 138 1.96 -10.22 -21.55
N ASN A 139 3.28 -10.34 -21.53
CA ASN A 139 4.20 -9.24 -21.35
C ASN A 139 4.94 -9.00 -22.67
N LEU A 140 4.67 -7.86 -23.32
CA LEU A 140 5.31 -7.53 -24.58
C LEU A 140 6.73 -7.01 -24.34
N LEU A 141 7.71 -7.57 -25.06
CA LEU A 141 9.12 -7.17 -24.92
C LEU A 141 9.59 -6.14 -25.96
N GLU A 142 8.68 -5.46 -26.65
CA GLU A 142 9.06 -4.51 -27.68
C GLU A 142 9.76 -3.30 -27.05
N GLY A 143 11.09 -3.31 -27.11
CA GLY A 143 11.91 -2.16 -26.76
C GLY A 143 11.57 -1.04 -27.72
N ARG A 144 11.18 0.13 -27.19
CA ARG A 144 10.99 1.31 -28.02
C ARG A 144 12.27 1.56 -28.82
N PRO A 145 12.25 1.56 -30.17
CA PRO A 145 13.30 2.22 -30.91
C PRO A 145 13.40 3.66 -30.39
N GLU A 146 14.53 4.00 -29.76
CA GLU A 146 14.79 5.34 -29.25
C GLU A 146 14.67 6.34 -30.40
N GLY A 147 13.62 7.16 -30.38
CA GLY A 147 13.50 8.34 -31.25
C GLY A 147 12.46 8.32 -32.37
N ASP A 148 11.63 7.27 -32.50
CA ASP A 148 10.48 7.32 -33.43
C ASP A 148 9.19 7.63 -32.66
N HIS A 149 8.66 8.83 -32.83
CA HIS A 149 7.42 9.26 -32.15
C HIS A 149 6.14 8.83 -32.89
N ASP A 150 6.27 8.26 -34.09
CA ASP A 150 5.14 7.85 -34.92
C ASP A 150 4.78 6.37 -34.69
N PHE A 151 4.61 5.96 -33.43
CA PHE A 151 4.15 4.60 -33.15
C PHE A 151 2.71 4.42 -33.65
N PRO A 152 2.45 3.32 -34.40
CA PRO A 152 1.13 3.02 -34.89
C PRO A 152 0.16 2.71 -33.74
N THR A 153 -1.13 2.79 -34.08
CA THR A 153 -2.29 2.37 -33.28
C THR A 153 -2.01 1.17 -32.37
N PRO A 154 -2.64 1.12 -31.18
CA PRO A 154 -2.37 0.08 -30.21
C PRO A 154 -2.51 -1.31 -30.79
N LEU A 155 -1.49 -2.12 -30.53
CA LEU A 155 -1.43 -3.49 -30.97
C LEU A 155 -2.64 -4.22 -30.40
N THR A 156 -3.37 -4.91 -31.28
CA THR A 156 -4.49 -5.75 -30.90
C THR A 156 -4.05 -7.20 -31.07
N LEU A 157 -4.09 -7.97 -29.99
CA LEU A 157 -3.70 -9.37 -30.00
C LEU A 157 -4.92 -10.26 -29.84
N PHE A 158 -5.19 -11.09 -30.85
CA PHE A 158 -6.31 -12.03 -30.79
C PHE A 158 -5.96 -13.24 -29.92
N LEU A 159 -6.76 -13.50 -28.89
CA LEU A 159 -6.68 -14.64 -27.98
C LEU A 159 -7.76 -15.66 -28.36
N PRO A 160 -7.43 -16.72 -29.12
CA PRO A 160 -8.38 -17.63 -29.73
C PRO A 160 -8.77 -18.80 -28.80
N PHE A 161 -8.97 -18.47 -27.53
CA PHE A 161 -9.35 -19.44 -26.51
C PHE A 161 -10.87 -19.50 -26.37
N GLU A 162 -11.39 -20.70 -26.20
CA GLU A 162 -12.80 -20.96 -25.95
C GLU A 162 -13.02 -21.56 -24.56
N GLN A 163 -14.09 -21.12 -23.90
CA GLN A 163 -14.45 -21.57 -22.56
C GLN A 163 -15.79 -22.29 -22.55
N HIS A 164 -15.88 -23.36 -21.76
CA HIS A 164 -17.15 -24.09 -21.59
C HIS A 164 -18.12 -23.30 -20.71
N HIS A 165 -19.36 -23.09 -21.18
CA HIS A 165 -20.36 -22.26 -20.50
C HIS A 165 -20.70 -22.70 -19.06
N GLN A 166 -20.49 -23.98 -18.71
CA GLN A 166 -20.86 -24.53 -17.40
C GLN A 166 -19.86 -24.25 -16.29
N GLN A 167 -18.65 -23.80 -16.61
CA GLN A 167 -17.65 -23.55 -15.58
C GLN A 167 -18.00 -22.29 -14.78
N LYS A 168 -17.63 -22.21 -13.50
CA LYS A 168 -17.85 -21.02 -12.65
C LYS A 168 -16.55 -20.33 -12.22
N SER A 169 -15.41 -20.75 -12.74
CA SER A 169 -14.11 -20.15 -12.40
C SER A 169 -14.01 -18.71 -12.90
N ARG A 170 -13.42 -17.85 -12.07
CA ARG A 170 -12.98 -16.51 -12.47
C ARG A 170 -11.86 -16.66 -13.50
N LEU A 171 -11.85 -15.75 -14.47
CA LEU A 171 -10.80 -15.63 -15.47
C LEU A 171 -10.19 -14.24 -15.35
N GLU A 172 -8.87 -14.21 -15.25
CA GLU A 172 -8.05 -13.01 -15.23
C GLU A 172 -7.22 -12.92 -16.51
N ILE A 173 -7.18 -11.73 -17.11
CA ILE A 173 -6.29 -11.41 -18.23
C ILE A 173 -5.46 -10.18 -17.85
N ALA A 174 -4.14 -10.32 -17.93
CA ALA A 174 -3.17 -9.24 -17.80
C ALA A 174 -2.41 -9.07 -19.12
N CYS A 175 -2.30 -7.83 -19.60
CA CYS A 175 -1.65 -7.50 -20.85
C CYS A 175 -0.80 -6.24 -20.69
N ASP A 176 0.46 -6.32 -21.10
CA ASP A 176 1.34 -5.17 -21.20
C ASP A 176 1.52 -4.78 -22.68
N ASP A 177 1.25 -3.50 -22.99
CA ASP A 177 1.39 -2.82 -24.29
C ASP A 177 0.46 -3.22 -25.43
N PHE A 178 -0.64 -3.94 -25.13
CA PHE A 178 -1.62 -4.26 -26.17
C PHE A 178 -3.05 -4.41 -25.62
N LEU A 179 -4.02 -4.37 -26.53
CA LEU A 179 -5.42 -4.68 -26.23
C LEU A 179 -5.76 -6.12 -26.62
N PRO A 180 -6.29 -6.94 -25.69
CA PRO A 180 -6.71 -8.29 -26.04
C PRO A 180 -8.01 -8.24 -26.85
N ALA A 181 -7.99 -8.84 -28.05
CA ALA A 181 -9.20 -9.21 -28.78
C ALA A 181 -9.53 -10.67 -28.43
N VAL A 182 -10.68 -10.93 -27.85
CA VAL A 182 -11.01 -12.27 -27.35
C VAL A 182 -12.16 -12.90 -28.13
N THR A 183 -12.29 -14.22 -28.06
CA THR A 183 -13.53 -14.87 -28.49
C THR A 183 -14.70 -14.46 -27.59
N PRO A 184 -15.95 -14.43 -28.08
CA PRO A 184 -17.11 -14.09 -27.25
C PRO A 184 -17.26 -14.99 -26.02
N SER A 185 -16.92 -16.29 -26.16
CA SER A 185 -17.00 -17.23 -25.04
C SER A 185 -16.00 -16.91 -23.94
N LEU A 186 -14.79 -16.45 -24.28
CA LEU A 186 -13.78 -16.03 -23.32
C LEU A 186 -14.16 -14.69 -22.68
N GLY A 187 -14.63 -13.72 -23.48
CA GLY A 187 -15.06 -12.41 -23.00
C GLY A 187 -16.20 -12.47 -21.98
N LEU A 188 -17.16 -13.39 -22.17
CA LEU A 188 -18.22 -13.66 -21.20
C LEU A 188 -17.70 -14.23 -19.87
N ARG A 189 -16.48 -14.77 -19.82
CA ARG A 189 -15.91 -15.40 -18.63
C ARG A 189 -14.95 -14.48 -17.88
N LEU A 190 -14.45 -13.47 -18.56
CA LEU A 190 -13.51 -12.51 -18.01
C LEU A 190 -14.15 -11.75 -16.84
N THR A 191 -13.53 -11.84 -15.66
CA THR A 191 -13.94 -11.11 -14.47
C THR A 191 -12.92 -10.07 -14.06
N ASP A 192 -11.65 -10.25 -14.41
CA ASP A 192 -10.55 -9.40 -13.98
C ASP A 192 -9.67 -9.07 -15.20
N LEU A 193 -9.51 -7.78 -15.50
CA LEU A 193 -8.72 -7.30 -16.63
C LEU A 193 -7.68 -6.29 -16.13
N ARG A 194 -6.41 -6.56 -16.45
CA ARG A 194 -5.27 -5.68 -16.19
C ARG A 194 -4.64 -5.29 -17.51
N LEU A 195 -4.57 -3.99 -17.77
CA LEU A 195 -3.94 -3.42 -18.96
C LEU A 195 -2.86 -2.45 -18.50
N CYS A 196 -1.61 -2.67 -18.90
CA CYS A 196 -0.53 -1.72 -18.69
C CYS A 196 -0.06 -1.24 -20.06
N PHE A 197 0.01 0.07 -20.28
CA PHE A 197 0.50 0.67 -21.51
C PHE A 197 1.69 1.57 -21.18
N MET A 198 2.74 1.41 -21.95
CA MET A 198 3.89 2.29 -21.97
C MET A 198 3.52 3.58 -22.71
N GLU A 199 4.18 4.67 -22.36
CA GLU A 199 4.10 5.99 -23.02
C GLU A 199 4.13 5.96 -24.56
N GLY A 200 3.37 6.89 -25.15
CA GLY A 200 3.33 7.13 -26.59
C GLY A 200 2.18 6.41 -27.32
N MET A 201 1.39 5.59 -26.64
CA MET A 201 0.25 4.88 -27.25
C MET A 201 -0.96 5.81 -27.39
N LEU A 202 -0.98 6.60 -28.47
CA LEU A 202 -1.82 7.79 -28.58
C LEU A 202 -3.33 7.57 -28.85
N THR A 203 -3.83 6.36 -29.05
CA THR A 203 -5.26 6.18 -29.41
C THR A 203 -5.79 4.77 -29.10
N ILE A 204 -6.04 4.44 -27.83
CA ILE A 204 -6.57 3.12 -27.46
C ILE A 204 -8.11 3.12 -27.51
N PRO A 205 -8.77 2.30 -28.35
CA PRO A 205 -10.23 2.16 -28.40
C PRO A 205 -10.77 1.35 -27.21
N LEU A 206 -10.28 1.63 -26.00
CA LEU A 206 -10.50 0.88 -24.77
C LEU A 206 -12.00 0.64 -24.51
N VAL A 207 -12.82 1.69 -24.65
CA VAL A 207 -14.26 1.62 -24.44
C VAL A 207 -14.92 0.55 -25.32
N THR A 208 -14.53 0.47 -26.59
CA THR A 208 -15.06 -0.55 -27.52
C THR A 208 -14.62 -1.96 -27.11
N SER A 209 -13.38 -2.11 -26.64
CA SER A 209 -12.88 -3.41 -26.17
C SER A 209 -13.59 -3.86 -24.89
N LEU A 210 -13.93 -2.94 -23.99
CA LEU A 210 -14.64 -3.25 -22.75
C LEU A 210 -16.06 -3.80 -22.99
N GLU A 211 -16.69 -3.49 -24.12
CA GLU A 211 -18.00 -4.06 -24.51
C GLU A 211 -17.95 -5.59 -24.70
N LEU A 212 -16.75 -6.15 -24.93
CA LEU A 212 -16.53 -7.59 -25.06
C LEU A 212 -16.58 -8.33 -23.71
N PHE A 213 -16.58 -7.59 -22.58
CA PHE A 213 -16.41 -8.14 -21.23
C PHE A 213 -17.60 -7.79 -20.30
N PRO A 214 -18.83 -8.26 -20.59
CA PRO A 214 -20.02 -7.85 -19.83
C PRO A 214 -20.03 -8.34 -18.36
N ASN A 215 -19.18 -9.32 -18.02
CA ASN A 215 -19.05 -9.88 -16.67
C ASN A 215 -17.83 -9.37 -15.90
N LEU A 216 -17.17 -8.32 -16.41
CA LEU A 216 -16.01 -7.72 -15.79
C LEU A 216 -16.37 -7.14 -14.40
N ARG A 217 -15.56 -7.49 -13.39
CA ARG A 217 -15.68 -7.06 -11.99
C ARG A 217 -14.54 -6.15 -11.57
N THR A 218 -13.33 -6.47 -12.01
CA THR A 218 -12.13 -5.70 -11.70
C THR A 218 -11.50 -5.21 -13.00
N LEU A 219 -11.23 -3.91 -13.07
CA LEU A 219 -10.51 -3.30 -14.17
C LEU A 219 -9.31 -2.53 -13.62
N TYR A 220 -8.11 -2.86 -14.07
CA TYR A 220 -6.90 -2.08 -13.86
C TYR A 220 -6.38 -1.58 -15.20
N VAL A 221 -6.13 -0.28 -15.32
CA VAL A 221 -5.55 0.35 -16.51
C VAL A 221 -4.44 1.29 -16.07
N SER A 222 -3.22 1.06 -16.55
CA SER A 222 -2.09 1.98 -16.42
C SER A 222 -1.68 2.45 -17.80
N ALA A 223 -1.47 3.76 -18.03
CA ALA A 223 -1.07 4.24 -19.34
C ALA A 223 -0.25 5.55 -19.28
N TYR A 224 1.02 5.47 -18.91
CA TYR A 224 1.90 6.64 -18.71
C TYR A 224 1.86 7.59 -19.91
N GLY A 225 1.49 8.86 -19.73
CA GLY A 225 1.50 9.89 -20.79
C GLY A 225 0.63 9.60 -22.03
N SER A 226 -0.30 8.65 -21.94
CA SER A 226 -1.15 8.24 -23.06
C SER A 226 -2.50 8.95 -23.02
N THR A 227 -3.03 9.28 -24.20
CA THR A 227 -4.40 9.79 -24.34
C THR A 227 -5.28 8.75 -25.02
N PHE A 228 -6.47 8.53 -24.48
CA PHE A 228 -7.47 7.65 -25.09
C PHE A 228 -8.31 8.43 -26.10
N THR A 229 -8.70 7.77 -27.19
CA THR A 229 -9.74 8.29 -28.09
C THR A 229 -11.08 7.68 -27.72
N TYR A 230 -12.13 8.48 -27.85
CA TYR A 230 -13.46 8.06 -27.45
C TYR A 230 -14.43 8.16 -28.62
N PRO A 231 -15.22 7.10 -28.86
CA PRO A 231 -16.24 7.17 -29.89
C PRO A 231 -17.33 8.16 -29.46
N SER A 232 -18.01 8.80 -30.41
CA SER A 232 -19.21 9.62 -30.17
C SER A 232 -20.45 8.79 -29.74
N ARG A 233 -20.23 7.58 -29.24
CA ARG A 233 -21.24 6.55 -28.95
C ARG A 233 -21.84 6.71 -27.54
N PRO A 234 -23.01 6.10 -27.27
CA PRO A 234 -23.57 6.02 -25.93
C PRO A 234 -22.62 5.35 -24.92
N ARG A 235 -22.90 5.55 -23.63
CA ARG A 235 -22.10 4.98 -22.53
C ARG A 235 -22.10 3.45 -22.57
N THR A 236 -20.91 2.86 -22.43
CA THR A 236 -20.73 1.42 -22.27
C THR A 236 -21.17 1.00 -20.88
N LEU A 237 -22.14 0.09 -20.81
CA LEU A 237 -22.67 -0.44 -19.55
C LEU A 237 -21.80 -1.59 -19.04
N LEU A 238 -21.12 -1.37 -17.91
CA LEU A 238 -20.36 -2.38 -17.17
C LEU A 238 -21.11 -2.73 -15.89
N GLN A 239 -22.19 -3.50 -16.04
CA GLN A 239 -23.16 -3.78 -14.98
C GLN A 239 -22.58 -4.50 -13.75
N HIS A 240 -21.45 -5.19 -13.90
CA HIS A 240 -20.83 -6.01 -12.86
C HIS A 240 -19.51 -5.44 -12.34
N LEU A 241 -19.06 -4.28 -12.84
CA LEU A 241 -17.78 -3.72 -12.44
C LEU A 241 -17.87 -3.20 -11.00
N GLU A 242 -17.16 -3.87 -10.09
CA GLU A 242 -17.11 -3.61 -8.66
C GLU A 242 -15.89 -2.77 -8.28
N SER A 243 -14.77 -2.91 -9.00
CA SER A 243 -13.49 -2.26 -8.70
C SER A 243 -12.85 -1.72 -9.97
N ILE A 244 -12.46 -0.45 -9.97
CA ILE A 244 -11.68 0.19 -11.04
C ILE A 244 -10.41 0.81 -10.48
N SER A 245 -9.30 0.60 -11.17
CA SER A 245 -8.00 1.19 -10.88
C SER A 245 -7.44 1.82 -12.14
N ILE A 246 -7.18 3.12 -12.11
CA ILE A 246 -6.62 3.89 -13.23
C ILE A 246 -5.31 4.50 -12.77
N SER A 247 -4.25 4.35 -13.56
CA SER A 247 -2.92 4.86 -13.26
C SER A 247 -2.35 5.64 -14.44
N GLU A 248 -1.88 6.86 -14.20
CA GLU A 248 -1.08 7.67 -15.13
C GLU A 248 -1.80 8.02 -16.45
N ILE A 249 -3.14 8.05 -16.45
CA ILE A 249 -3.96 8.39 -17.63
C ILE A 249 -4.30 9.87 -17.65
N SER A 250 -3.79 10.60 -18.63
CA SER A 250 -4.00 12.07 -18.74
C SER A 250 -5.46 12.49 -18.92
N ASN A 251 -6.28 11.69 -19.61
CA ASN A 251 -7.68 12.04 -19.89
C ASN A 251 -8.70 11.14 -19.19
N ALA A 252 -8.40 10.70 -17.96
CA ALA A 252 -9.21 9.75 -17.20
C ALA A 252 -10.70 10.13 -17.10
N ALA A 253 -11.08 11.41 -16.90
CA ALA A 253 -12.51 11.77 -16.82
C ALA A 253 -13.28 11.46 -18.09
N THR A 254 -12.63 11.55 -19.25
CA THR A 254 -13.31 11.21 -20.50
C THR A 254 -13.63 9.73 -20.53
N LEU A 255 -12.77 8.85 -20.00
CA LEU A 255 -13.10 7.44 -19.80
C LEU A 255 -14.34 7.28 -18.91
N PHE A 256 -14.39 7.95 -17.76
CA PHE A 256 -15.56 7.90 -16.87
C PHE A 256 -16.86 8.38 -17.54
N ARG A 257 -16.81 9.42 -18.39
CA ARG A 257 -17.98 9.89 -19.16
C ARG A 257 -18.58 8.83 -20.05
N HIS A 258 -17.76 7.91 -20.56
CA HIS A 258 -18.15 6.84 -21.47
C HIS A 258 -18.48 5.53 -20.75
N LEU A 259 -18.23 5.40 -19.45
CA LEU A 259 -18.52 4.19 -18.68
C LEU A 259 -19.75 4.40 -17.79
N HIS A 260 -20.67 3.44 -17.80
CA HIS A 260 -21.75 3.36 -16.82
C HIS A 260 -21.55 2.14 -15.93
N MET A 261 -21.23 2.37 -14.66
CA MET A 261 -20.74 1.35 -13.72
C MET A 261 -21.62 1.31 -12.46
N PRO A 262 -22.88 0.82 -12.55
CA PRO A 262 -23.83 0.92 -11.43
C PRO A 262 -23.43 0.08 -10.19
N ALA A 263 -22.56 -0.92 -10.35
CA ALA A 263 -22.10 -1.80 -9.28
C ALA A 263 -20.76 -1.36 -8.65
N LEU A 264 -20.21 -0.20 -9.04
CA LEU A 264 -18.88 0.22 -8.60
C LEU A 264 -18.84 0.48 -7.10
N ARG A 265 -17.91 -0.18 -6.40
CA ARG A 265 -17.72 -0.10 -4.95
C ARG A 265 -16.34 0.41 -4.54
N SER A 266 -15.32 0.18 -5.37
CA SER A 266 -13.95 0.64 -5.13
C SER A 266 -13.40 1.36 -6.36
N MET A 267 -12.80 2.52 -6.13
CA MET A 267 -12.13 3.31 -7.16
C MET A 267 -10.74 3.67 -6.69
N LYS A 268 -9.74 3.43 -7.53
CA LYS A 268 -8.35 3.81 -7.28
C LYS A 268 -7.81 4.62 -8.45
N LEU A 269 -7.30 5.80 -8.19
CA LEU A 269 -6.73 6.71 -9.18
C LEU A 269 -5.28 6.98 -8.78
N TYR A 270 -4.33 6.73 -9.67
CA TYR A 270 -2.90 6.92 -9.44
C TYR A 270 -2.32 7.81 -10.54
N GLY A 271 -1.35 8.66 -10.21
CA GLY A 271 -0.63 9.49 -11.19
C GLY A 271 -1.55 10.34 -12.05
N LEU A 272 -2.64 10.88 -11.49
CA LEU A 272 -3.51 11.77 -12.25
C LEU A 272 -2.75 13.04 -12.65
N ASP A 273 -3.03 13.53 -13.85
CA ASP A 273 -2.63 14.89 -14.23
C ASP A 273 -3.16 15.89 -13.20
N GLN A 274 -2.45 17.01 -13.04
CA GLN A 274 -2.76 18.09 -12.09
C GLN A 274 -4.01 18.90 -12.49
N ASP A 275 -5.04 18.23 -13.01
CA ASP A 275 -6.31 18.81 -13.43
C ASP A 275 -7.39 18.54 -12.38
N ILE A 276 -7.69 19.58 -11.60
CA ILE A 276 -8.70 19.55 -10.55
C ILE A 276 -10.10 19.40 -11.14
N GLU A 277 -10.37 20.04 -12.29
CA GLU A 277 -11.68 19.99 -12.94
C GLU A 277 -12.00 18.57 -13.40
N LEU A 278 -10.97 17.86 -13.89
CA LEU A 278 -11.05 16.44 -14.25
C LEU A 278 -11.48 15.58 -13.06
N LEU A 279 -10.84 15.75 -11.90
CA LEU A 279 -11.15 14.97 -10.71
C LEU A 279 -12.54 15.32 -10.15
N GLU A 280 -12.88 16.60 -10.10
CA GLU A 280 -14.19 17.10 -9.70
C GLU A 280 -15.30 16.46 -10.54
N GLU A 281 -15.09 16.39 -11.85
CA GLU A 281 -16.01 15.75 -12.78
C GLU A 281 -16.12 14.23 -12.56
N ILE A 282 -15.00 13.54 -12.38
CA ILE A 282 -15.00 12.10 -12.06
C ILE A 282 -15.84 11.86 -10.80
N LEU A 283 -15.57 12.60 -9.73
CA LEU A 283 -16.26 12.44 -8.44
C LEU A 283 -17.76 12.69 -8.54
N ARG A 284 -18.22 13.61 -9.40
CA ARG A 284 -19.66 13.85 -9.63
C ARG A 284 -20.36 12.76 -10.44
N GLN A 285 -19.63 12.00 -11.26
CA GLN A 285 -20.21 10.96 -12.10
C GLN A 285 -20.29 9.59 -11.42
N ILE A 286 -19.65 9.46 -10.26
CA ILE A 286 -19.58 8.23 -9.50
C ILE A 286 -20.96 7.83 -8.94
N PRO A 287 -21.29 6.54 -8.94
CA PRO A 287 -22.53 6.04 -8.35
C PRO A 287 -22.55 6.15 -6.82
N ASP A 288 -23.73 6.31 -6.25
CA ASP A 288 -23.95 6.32 -4.79
C ASP A 288 -23.50 5.04 -4.07
N ALA A 289 -23.30 3.95 -4.81
CA ALA A 289 -22.83 2.66 -4.29
C ALA A 289 -21.33 2.63 -3.95
N LEU A 290 -20.57 3.69 -4.29
CA LEU A 290 -19.14 3.71 -4.07
C LEU A 290 -18.80 3.77 -2.57
N SER A 291 -17.97 2.81 -2.13
CA SER A 291 -17.62 2.61 -0.72
C SER A 291 -16.16 2.91 -0.39
N SER A 292 -15.26 2.84 -1.37
CA SER A 292 -13.83 3.03 -1.19
C SER A 292 -13.24 3.86 -2.32
N ILE A 293 -12.50 4.91 -1.95
CA ILE A 293 -11.77 5.78 -2.88
C ILE A 293 -10.31 5.83 -2.45
N THR A 294 -9.41 5.56 -3.38
CA THR A 294 -7.98 5.89 -3.25
C THR A 294 -7.60 6.83 -4.37
N ILE A 295 -7.01 7.97 -4.06
CA ILE A 295 -6.42 8.86 -5.04
C ILE A 295 -4.96 9.08 -4.64
N SER A 296 -4.06 8.94 -5.60
CA SER A 296 -2.62 9.09 -5.40
C SER A 296 -2.05 9.93 -6.53
N TRP A 297 -1.27 10.96 -6.19
CA TRP A 297 -0.46 11.71 -7.15
C TRP A 297 0.98 11.27 -7.07
N ASP A 298 1.65 11.25 -8.22
CA ASP A 298 3.08 11.00 -8.27
C ASP A 298 3.85 12.21 -7.73
N TRP A 299 5.01 11.97 -7.12
CA TRP A 299 5.84 12.99 -6.47
C TRP A 299 6.77 13.71 -7.44
N ALA A 300 6.58 13.52 -8.75
CA ALA A 300 7.42 14.12 -9.76
C ALA A 300 7.54 15.65 -9.54
N GLU A 301 8.79 16.14 -9.51
CA GLU A 301 9.20 17.51 -9.18
C GLU A 301 8.78 18.55 -10.23
N THR A 302 7.59 18.42 -10.81
CA THR A 302 7.06 19.46 -11.68
C THR A 302 6.79 20.69 -10.84
N SER A 303 7.57 21.74 -11.10
CA SER A 303 7.34 23.07 -10.54
C SER A 303 5.85 23.41 -10.62
N PRO A 304 5.24 23.90 -9.53
CA PRO A 304 3.83 24.25 -9.52
C PRO A 304 3.58 25.30 -10.59
N SER A 305 3.02 24.86 -11.72
CA SER A 305 2.49 25.77 -12.71
C SER A 305 1.35 26.50 -12.04
N ALA A 306 1.31 27.84 -12.16
CA ALA A 306 0.37 28.69 -11.43
C ALA A 306 -1.05 28.09 -11.48
N VAL A 307 -1.50 27.53 -10.35
CA VAL A 307 -2.82 26.91 -10.23
C VAL A 307 -3.84 27.95 -10.61
N SER A 308 -4.57 27.70 -11.70
CA SER A 308 -5.62 28.58 -12.16
C SER A 308 -6.65 28.71 -11.05
N SER A 309 -6.95 29.95 -10.65
CA SER A 309 -7.84 30.28 -9.53
C SER A 309 -9.32 30.07 -9.87
N HIS A 310 -9.65 28.90 -10.42
CA HIS A 310 -11.01 28.54 -10.75
C HIS A 310 -11.86 28.49 -9.48
N ARG A 311 -13.01 29.16 -9.55
CA ARG A 311 -14.00 29.18 -8.48
C ARG A 311 -14.72 27.84 -8.43
N LEU A 312 -14.21 26.94 -7.62
CA LEU A 312 -14.92 25.75 -7.19
C LEU A 312 -16.19 26.17 -6.44
N SER A 313 -17.36 25.86 -7.00
CA SER A 313 -18.60 26.51 -6.55
C SER A 313 -19.62 25.58 -5.90
N GLU A 314 -19.46 24.25 -5.96
CA GLU A 314 -20.45 23.32 -5.41
C GLU A 314 -19.83 22.18 -4.61
N THR A 315 -20.33 21.96 -3.40
CA THR A 315 -19.99 20.85 -2.53
C THR A 315 -20.29 19.50 -3.19
N ILE A 316 -19.36 18.56 -3.12
CA ILE A 316 -19.51 17.18 -3.61
C ILE A 316 -19.80 16.27 -2.42
N THR A 317 -21.00 15.72 -2.36
CA THR A 317 -21.37 14.77 -1.30
C THR A 317 -21.24 13.35 -1.82
N LEU A 318 -20.49 12.50 -1.11
CA LEU A 318 -20.33 11.08 -1.46
C LEU A 318 -20.86 10.22 -0.30
N PRO A 319 -22.17 9.94 -0.27
CA PRO A 319 -22.83 9.39 0.92
C PRO A 319 -22.47 7.93 1.22
N GLY A 320 -22.02 7.15 0.23
CA GLY A 320 -21.67 5.74 0.38
C GLY A 320 -20.23 5.47 0.83
N VAL A 321 -19.36 6.49 0.83
CA VAL A 321 -17.91 6.30 1.01
C VAL A 321 -17.57 6.05 2.48
N ILE A 322 -16.91 4.91 2.73
CA ILE A 322 -16.52 4.39 4.04
C ILE A 322 -14.99 4.46 4.23
N ASP A 323 -14.21 4.18 3.19
CA ASP A 323 -12.75 4.25 3.19
C ASP A 323 -12.30 5.29 2.15
N PHE A 324 -11.59 6.33 2.61
CA PHE A 324 -11.08 7.38 1.75
C PHE A 324 -9.58 7.54 1.98
N ARG A 325 -8.80 7.38 0.90
CA ARG A 325 -7.34 7.48 0.91
C ARG A 325 -6.88 8.50 -0.09
N LEU A 326 -5.97 9.36 0.35
CA LEU A 326 -5.45 10.44 -0.45
C LEU A 326 -3.95 10.60 -0.26
N LEU A 327 -3.17 10.29 -1.29
CA LEU A 327 -1.72 10.22 -1.22
C LEU A 327 -1.12 11.23 -2.21
N GLY A 328 -0.16 12.06 -1.80
CA GLY A 328 0.55 12.98 -2.71
C GLY A 328 0.21 14.47 -2.55
N TYR A 329 0.52 15.28 -3.56
CA TYR A 329 0.79 16.72 -3.41
C TYR A 329 -0.39 17.60 -2.90
N VAL A 330 -0.12 18.42 -1.87
CA VAL A 330 -1.07 19.33 -1.17
C VAL A 330 -1.79 20.30 -2.12
N GLU A 331 -1.03 20.97 -2.99
CA GLU A 331 -1.49 22.22 -3.63
C GLU A 331 -2.66 21.99 -4.61
N PHE A 332 -2.64 20.86 -5.31
CA PHE A 332 -3.68 20.49 -6.28
C PHE A 332 -4.92 19.88 -5.64
N SER A 333 -4.73 19.20 -4.53
CA SER A 333 -5.75 18.36 -3.91
C SER A 333 -6.51 19.09 -2.80
N ALA A 334 -5.93 20.12 -2.18
CA ALA A 334 -6.62 20.91 -1.17
C ALA A 334 -7.96 21.52 -1.64
N PRO A 335 -8.07 22.11 -2.85
CA PRO A 335 -9.32 22.71 -3.32
C PRO A 335 -10.45 21.68 -3.48
N ILE A 336 -10.18 20.53 -4.12
CA ILE A 336 -11.19 19.47 -4.27
C ILE A 336 -11.60 18.90 -2.91
N MET A 337 -10.64 18.76 -2.00
CA MET A 337 -10.92 18.23 -0.67
C MET A 337 -11.84 19.14 0.12
N GLN A 338 -11.66 20.46 0.03
CA GLN A 338 -12.55 21.45 0.65
C GLN A 338 -14.01 21.32 0.17
N MET A 339 -14.24 20.79 -1.03
CA MET A 339 -15.58 20.57 -1.58
C MET A 339 -16.20 19.26 -1.10
N LEU A 340 -15.41 18.28 -0.67
CA LEU A 340 -15.91 16.96 -0.31
C LEU A 340 -16.66 16.96 1.02
N VAL A 341 -17.78 16.23 1.05
CA VAL A 341 -18.55 15.86 2.24
C VAL A 341 -18.76 14.35 2.23
N LEU A 342 -18.26 13.67 3.26
CA LEU A 342 -18.19 12.21 3.36
C LEU A 342 -18.93 11.73 4.62
N PRO A 343 -20.27 11.74 4.65
CA PRO A 343 -21.05 11.61 5.88
C PRO A 343 -21.00 10.21 6.52
N GLN A 344 -20.51 9.19 5.81
CA GLN A 344 -20.41 7.80 6.29
C GLN A 344 -18.94 7.32 6.39
N LEU A 345 -17.99 8.26 6.36
CA LEU A 345 -16.56 7.95 6.38
C LEU A 345 -16.17 7.28 7.69
N LYS A 346 -15.58 6.08 7.61
CA LYS A 346 -15.05 5.34 8.77
C LYS A 346 -13.52 5.36 8.84
N HIS A 347 -12.86 5.34 7.69
CA HIS A 347 -11.42 5.27 7.57
C HIS A 347 -10.93 6.41 6.68
N LEU A 348 -10.16 7.33 7.28
CA LEU A 348 -9.50 8.40 6.57
C LEU A 348 -8.00 8.15 6.56
N HIS A 349 -7.38 8.09 5.38
CA HIS A 349 -5.93 8.14 5.24
C HIS A 349 -5.56 9.29 4.33
N HIS A 350 -4.76 10.24 4.80
CA HIS A 350 -4.22 11.28 3.94
C HIS A 350 -2.74 11.52 4.19
N GLU A 351 -2.02 11.83 3.12
CA GLU A 351 -0.60 12.17 3.13
C GLU A 351 -0.40 13.52 2.43
N MET A 352 0.34 14.44 3.05
CA MET A 352 0.64 15.77 2.50
C MET A 352 -0.63 16.63 2.35
N PHE A 353 -1.35 16.91 3.44
CA PHE A 353 -2.56 17.75 3.41
C PHE A 353 -2.63 18.80 4.52
N PRO A 354 -3.33 19.93 4.31
CA PRO A 354 -3.61 20.88 5.37
C PRO A 354 -4.51 20.26 6.45
N ILE A 355 -4.13 20.41 7.71
CA ILE A 355 -4.82 19.76 8.84
C ILE A 355 -6.29 20.21 8.98
N ASP A 356 -6.60 21.45 8.61
CA ASP A 356 -7.96 21.99 8.66
C ASP A 356 -8.90 21.24 7.72
N VAL A 357 -8.42 20.84 6.55
CA VAL A 357 -9.18 20.01 5.60
C VAL A 357 -9.47 18.65 6.22
N SER A 358 -8.47 18.04 6.84
CA SER A 358 -8.57 16.73 7.49
C SER A 358 -9.53 16.74 8.67
N LEU A 359 -9.40 17.72 9.57
CA LEU A 359 -10.30 17.89 10.72
C LEU A 359 -11.74 18.12 10.27
N ARG A 360 -11.95 18.96 9.24
CA ARG A 360 -13.30 19.19 8.68
C ARG A 360 -13.91 17.91 8.11
N LEU A 361 -13.14 17.07 7.42
CA LEU A 361 -13.65 15.80 6.88
C LEU A 361 -13.99 14.80 7.98
N MET A 362 -13.20 14.75 9.04
CA MET A 362 -13.53 13.92 10.21
C MET A 362 -14.76 14.46 10.95
N GLU A 363 -14.88 15.77 11.12
CA GLU A 363 -16.04 16.43 11.75
C GLU A 363 -17.33 16.23 10.93
N ALA A 364 -17.22 16.18 9.61
CA ALA A 364 -18.35 15.95 8.71
C ALA A 364 -18.89 14.51 8.75
N SER A 365 -18.22 13.58 9.45
CA SER A 365 -18.63 12.18 9.55
C SER A 365 -18.87 11.75 10.99
N ASP A 366 -20.13 11.41 11.29
CA ASP A 366 -20.51 10.80 12.57
C ASP A 366 -20.06 9.33 12.70
N ALA A 367 -19.42 8.77 11.66
CA ALA A 367 -19.03 7.36 11.61
C ALA A 367 -17.50 7.15 11.65
N ILE A 368 -16.70 8.21 11.78
CA ILE A 368 -15.23 8.10 11.68
C ILE A 368 -14.68 7.27 12.85
N VAL A 369 -13.97 6.18 12.53
CA VAL A 369 -13.36 5.26 13.52
C VAL A 369 -11.85 5.40 13.53
N SER A 370 -11.25 5.55 12.35
CA SER A 370 -9.80 5.57 12.19
C SER A 370 -9.37 6.69 11.26
N ALA A 371 -8.36 7.46 11.68
CA ALA A 371 -7.75 8.47 10.85
C ALA A 371 -6.21 8.40 10.91
N LYS A 372 -5.59 8.46 9.74
CA LYS A 372 -4.14 8.52 9.54
C LYS A 372 -3.78 9.79 8.76
N VAL A 373 -2.91 10.59 9.35
CA VAL A 373 -2.51 11.93 8.87
C VAL A 373 -1.00 11.97 8.73
N LEU A 374 -0.46 11.99 7.51
CA LEU A 374 0.97 12.08 7.25
C LEU A 374 1.31 13.43 6.59
N LEU A 375 2.41 14.05 7.01
CA LEU A 375 3.11 15.22 6.47
C LEU A 375 2.22 16.46 6.23
N ILE A 376 2.47 17.56 6.93
CA ILE A 376 1.81 18.84 6.67
C ILE A 376 2.95 19.82 6.39
N ASN A 377 2.87 20.59 5.30
CA ASN A 377 3.81 21.69 5.00
C ASN A 377 3.07 23.03 4.95
N THR A 378 1.81 23.06 5.38
CA THR A 378 0.97 24.25 5.30
C THR A 378 0.76 24.82 6.69
N PRO A 379 1.20 26.07 6.94
CA PRO A 379 0.99 26.69 8.23
C PRO A 379 -0.53 26.76 8.49
N PRO A 380 -0.99 26.34 9.69
CA PRO A 380 -2.40 26.35 10.01
C PRO A 380 -2.97 27.77 9.94
N SER A 381 -4.15 27.91 9.34
CA SER A 381 -4.90 29.17 9.34
C SER A 381 -5.19 29.61 10.78
N SER A 382 -5.00 30.90 11.07
CA SER A 382 -4.67 31.41 12.41
C SER A 382 -5.77 31.45 13.48
N VAL A 383 -6.98 30.93 13.25
CA VAL A 383 -8.07 30.98 14.25
C VAL A 383 -9.00 29.78 14.09
N ALA A 384 -8.68 28.65 14.72
CA ALA A 384 -9.54 27.46 14.63
C ALA A 384 -10.04 26.98 15.99
N VAL A 385 -11.33 26.65 16.01
CA VAL A 385 -12.06 26.11 17.15
C VAL A 385 -11.67 24.64 17.36
N ALA A 386 -11.71 24.16 18.61
CA ALA A 386 -11.54 22.75 18.92
C ALA A 386 -12.70 21.93 18.32
N THR A 387 -12.35 20.88 17.60
CA THR A 387 -13.26 19.94 16.92
C THR A 387 -13.45 18.70 17.78
N SER A 388 -14.69 18.37 18.12
CA SER A 388 -15.01 17.14 18.85
C SER A 388 -15.33 16.00 17.89
N ILE A 389 -14.62 14.88 18.04
CA ILE A 389 -14.80 13.68 17.21
C ILE A 389 -14.94 12.47 18.15
N PRO A 390 -16.13 12.26 18.72
CA PRO A 390 -16.35 11.24 19.74
C PRO A 390 -16.28 9.81 19.19
N THR A 391 -16.39 9.58 17.89
CA THR A 391 -16.34 8.22 17.32
C THR A 391 -14.94 7.72 17.01
N LEU A 392 -13.94 8.60 17.05
CA LEU A 392 -12.57 8.28 16.70
C LEU A 392 -11.94 7.34 17.74
N ASP A 393 -11.59 6.14 17.30
CA ASP A 393 -11.00 5.06 18.10
C ASP A 393 -9.49 4.95 17.89
N HIS A 394 -9.03 5.14 16.64
CA HIS A 394 -7.62 5.08 16.26
C HIS A 394 -7.18 6.35 15.54
N PHE A 395 -6.07 6.95 16.00
CA PHE A 395 -5.49 8.13 15.38
C PHE A 395 -3.98 7.97 15.20
N GLU A 396 -3.53 8.06 13.95
CA GLU A 396 -2.12 8.11 13.59
C GLU A 396 -1.79 9.49 13.01
N LEU A 397 -0.80 10.16 13.59
CA LEU A 397 -0.37 11.49 13.19
C LEU A 397 1.15 11.50 12.98
N SER A 398 1.56 11.77 11.76
CA SER A 398 2.94 11.71 11.29
C SER A 398 3.36 13.05 10.69
N VAL A 399 3.68 14.05 11.52
CA VAL A 399 3.86 15.45 11.08
C VAL A 399 5.05 16.10 11.79
N PRO A 400 5.61 17.20 11.26
CA PRO A 400 6.53 18.05 12.01
C PRO A 400 6.02 18.41 13.41
N THR A 401 6.93 18.46 14.39
CA THR A 401 6.57 18.60 15.82
C THR A 401 5.69 19.82 16.12
N HIS A 402 5.91 20.94 15.43
CA HIS A 402 5.16 22.18 15.66
C HIS A 402 3.70 22.08 15.19
N GLU A 403 3.42 21.28 14.16
CA GLU A 403 2.05 21.03 13.70
C GLU A 403 1.35 20.01 14.58
N THR A 404 2.09 19.05 15.15
CA THR A 404 1.53 18.09 16.12
C THR A 404 0.84 18.81 17.28
N GLU A 405 1.46 19.86 17.81
CA GLU A 405 0.88 20.70 18.87
C GLU A 405 -0.46 21.31 18.43
N VAL A 406 -0.51 21.90 17.23
CA VAL A 406 -1.72 22.54 16.72
C VAL A 406 -2.84 21.52 16.47
N VAL A 407 -2.51 20.33 15.96
CA VAL A 407 -3.49 19.26 15.74
C VAL A 407 -4.09 18.82 17.07
N LEU A 408 -3.24 18.51 18.05
CA LEU A 408 -3.67 18.00 19.36
C LEU A 408 -4.46 19.05 20.15
N ALA A 409 -4.11 20.33 20.05
CA ALA A 409 -4.86 21.42 20.68
C ALA A 409 -6.26 21.63 20.08
N ARG A 410 -6.49 21.14 18.85
CA ARG A 410 -7.77 21.26 18.14
C ARG A 410 -8.60 19.99 18.18
N LEU A 411 -8.05 18.86 18.61
CA LEU A 411 -8.73 17.57 18.56
C LEU A 411 -9.28 17.22 19.94
N HIS A 412 -10.59 17.01 20.04
CA HIS A 412 -11.23 16.44 21.21
C HIS A 412 -11.82 15.07 20.89
N ALA A 413 -11.14 13.99 21.31
CA ALA A 413 -11.46 12.61 20.95
C ALA A 413 -11.66 11.72 22.20
N PRO A 414 -12.82 11.81 22.88
CA PRO A 414 -13.03 11.17 24.18
C PRO A 414 -13.09 9.64 24.17
N ASN A 415 -13.27 9.00 23.02
CA ASN A 415 -13.30 7.53 22.90
C ASN A 415 -12.02 6.95 22.27
N LEU A 416 -10.96 7.74 22.11
CA LEU A 416 -9.72 7.29 21.48
C LEU A 416 -9.05 6.18 22.29
N THR A 417 -8.83 5.01 21.68
CA THR A 417 -8.16 3.88 22.32
C THR A 417 -6.72 3.67 21.84
N SER A 418 -6.40 4.14 20.63
CA SER A 418 -5.07 3.99 20.04
C SER A 418 -4.58 5.31 19.45
N LEU A 419 -3.40 5.74 19.89
CA LEU A 419 -2.75 6.98 19.44
C LEU A 419 -1.31 6.68 18.99
N ILE A 420 -1.00 7.01 17.74
CA ILE A 420 0.35 6.91 17.17
C ILE A 420 0.81 8.31 16.76
N LEU A 421 1.94 8.76 17.32
CA LEU A 421 2.56 10.04 16.99
C LEU A 421 3.95 9.81 16.42
N ASN A 422 4.15 10.13 15.14
CA ASN A 422 5.44 10.11 14.46
C ASN A 422 5.89 11.55 14.19
N ALA A 423 6.79 12.08 15.02
CA ALA A 423 7.34 13.41 14.84
C ALA A 423 8.52 13.37 13.86
N MET A 424 8.40 14.15 12.77
CA MET A 424 9.49 14.35 11.81
C MET A 424 10.30 15.60 12.21
N GLY A 425 11.63 15.47 12.26
CA GLY A 425 12.56 16.57 12.52
C GLY A 425 13.17 16.58 13.92
N ARG A 426 14.44 16.99 14.00
CA ARG A 426 15.23 16.91 15.25
C ARG A 426 15.08 18.11 16.19
N ASP A 427 14.49 19.22 15.77
CA ASP A 427 14.60 20.51 16.47
C ASP A 427 13.26 21.16 16.90
N GLY A 428 12.19 20.36 17.00
CA GLY A 428 10.87 20.86 17.40
C GLY A 428 10.71 21.22 18.89
N PRO A 429 9.67 22.01 19.23
CA PRO A 429 9.25 22.27 20.62
C PRO A 429 8.71 20.99 21.30
N PHE A 430 8.46 21.05 22.61
CA PHE A 430 7.84 19.93 23.32
C PHE A 430 6.36 19.84 23.00
N ILE A 431 5.88 18.63 22.68
CA ILE A 431 4.47 18.40 22.35
C ILE A 431 3.63 18.42 23.63
N PRO A 432 2.56 19.23 23.75
CA PRO A 432 1.70 19.28 24.94
C PRO A 432 0.70 18.11 24.98
N LEU A 433 1.18 16.87 24.81
CA LEU A 433 0.37 15.64 24.81
C LEU A 433 -0.51 15.53 26.07
N HIS A 434 0.02 15.97 27.22
CA HIS A 434 -0.71 15.94 28.48
C HIS A 434 -1.98 16.80 28.47
N THR A 435 -1.97 17.93 27.76
CA THR A 435 -3.12 18.83 27.63
C THR A 435 -4.23 18.14 26.85
N PHE A 436 -3.90 17.54 25.70
CA PHE A 436 -4.85 16.74 24.91
C PHE A 436 -5.47 15.60 25.71
N ILE A 437 -4.65 14.82 26.43
CA ILE A 437 -5.14 13.70 27.25
C ILE A 437 -6.02 14.20 28.40
N GLN A 438 -5.65 15.30 29.05
CA GLN A 438 -6.43 15.87 30.14
C GLN A 438 -7.78 16.41 29.67
N GLU A 439 -7.83 17.06 28.51
CA GLU A 439 -9.04 17.64 27.95
C GLU A 439 -9.96 16.59 27.31
N SER A 440 -9.40 15.62 26.59
CA SER A 440 -10.17 14.54 25.96
C SER A 440 -10.54 13.42 26.92
N ASN A 441 -9.73 13.18 27.96
CA ASN A 441 -9.85 12.05 28.88
C ASN A 441 -10.11 10.69 28.18
N PRO A 442 -9.31 10.32 27.16
CA PRO A 442 -9.57 9.14 26.35
C PRO A 442 -9.25 7.84 27.12
N PRO A 443 -10.00 6.73 26.91
CA PRO A 443 -9.69 5.41 27.45
C PRO A 443 -8.55 4.74 26.70
N LEU A 444 -7.39 5.40 26.64
CA LEU A 444 -6.26 5.01 25.81
C LEU A 444 -5.70 3.65 26.26
N ARG A 445 -5.56 2.73 25.31
CA ARG A 445 -4.99 1.38 25.50
C ARG A 445 -3.65 1.22 24.80
N SER A 446 -3.44 1.90 23.68
CA SER A 446 -2.19 1.84 22.92
C SER A 446 -1.66 3.25 22.65
N LEU A 447 -0.39 3.47 22.99
CA LEU A 447 0.32 4.73 22.73
C LEU A 447 1.68 4.43 22.09
N THR A 448 1.88 4.96 20.88
CA THR A 448 3.17 4.89 20.18
C THR A 448 3.70 6.29 19.96
N LEU A 449 4.92 6.55 20.43
CA LEU A 449 5.63 7.81 20.24
C LEU A 449 6.93 7.53 19.49
N ASN A 450 7.09 8.14 18.31
CA ASN A 450 8.26 7.96 17.45
C ASN A 450 8.87 9.33 17.14
N GLY A 451 10.10 9.56 17.59
CA GLY A 451 10.81 10.83 17.39
C GLY A 451 10.22 12.01 18.18
N VAL A 452 9.22 11.75 19.04
CA VAL A 452 8.51 12.79 19.79
C VAL A 452 9.38 13.33 20.92
N LYS A 453 9.55 14.66 20.96
CA LYS A 453 10.14 15.36 22.09
C LYS A 453 9.08 15.68 23.13
N ILE A 454 9.20 15.07 24.30
CA ILE A 454 8.35 15.31 25.46
C ILE A 454 9.22 15.41 26.72
N ARG A 455 8.87 16.32 27.63
CA ARG A 455 9.54 16.40 28.94
C ARG A 455 9.09 15.24 29.81
N ASP A 456 9.98 14.66 30.59
CA ASP A 456 9.65 13.55 31.49
C ASP A 456 8.45 13.87 32.39
N ALA A 457 8.39 15.08 32.94
CA ALA A 457 7.29 15.52 33.79
C ALA A 457 5.92 15.52 33.07
N ASP A 458 5.90 15.88 31.78
CA ASP A 458 4.67 15.90 30.98
C ASP A 458 4.26 14.47 30.60
N LEU A 459 5.22 13.61 30.22
CA LEU A 459 4.93 12.21 29.93
C LEU A 459 4.44 11.45 31.17
N ILE A 460 5.04 11.68 32.34
CA ILE A 460 4.58 11.11 33.61
C ILE A 460 3.15 11.57 33.93
N ARG A 461 2.79 12.83 33.64
CA ARG A 461 1.40 13.30 33.78
C ARG A 461 0.46 12.59 32.80
N CYS A 462 0.89 12.33 31.57
CA CYS A 462 0.12 11.55 30.61
C CYS A 462 -0.18 10.15 31.17
N PHE A 463 0.83 9.45 31.68
CA PHE A 463 0.67 8.11 32.25
C PHE A 463 -0.25 8.06 33.47
N LYS A 464 -0.28 9.13 34.28
CA LYS A 464 -1.25 9.26 35.37
C LYS A 464 -2.68 9.38 34.87
N ALA A 465 -2.88 10.03 33.73
CA ALA A 465 -4.19 10.23 33.12
C ALA A 465 -4.64 9.05 32.24
N THR A 466 -3.74 8.12 31.87
CA THR A 466 -4.05 6.94 31.05
C THR A 466 -3.77 5.62 31.78
N PRO A 467 -4.45 5.32 32.91
CA PRO A 467 -4.21 4.09 33.68
C PRO A 467 -4.61 2.82 32.91
N SER A 468 -5.44 2.94 31.87
CA SER A 468 -5.90 1.84 31.01
C SER A 468 -4.88 1.41 29.94
N LEU A 469 -3.69 2.02 29.89
CA LEU A 469 -2.72 1.72 28.84
C LEU A 469 -2.21 0.27 28.96
N GLU A 470 -2.37 -0.49 27.88
CA GLU A 470 -1.98 -1.89 27.73
C GLU A 470 -0.68 -2.01 26.91
N SER A 471 -0.48 -1.15 25.91
CA SER A 471 0.66 -1.16 24.99
C SER A 471 1.31 0.23 24.92
N LEU A 472 2.64 0.28 25.10
CA LEU A 472 3.44 1.49 25.01
C LEU A 472 4.67 1.25 24.13
N SER A 473 4.81 2.03 23.05
CA SER A 473 6.00 2.00 22.20
C SER A 473 6.66 3.37 22.15
N LEU A 474 7.95 3.43 22.48
CA LEU A 474 8.76 4.65 22.58
C LEU A 474 10.00 4.48 21.70
N PHE A 475 9.97 5.11 20.53
CA PHE A 475 11.04 5.07 19.54
C PHE A 475 11.72 6.44 19.42
N ASN A 476 13.04 6.50 19.60
CA ASN A 476 13.84 7.71 19.39
C ASN A 476 13.30 8.95 20.16
N CYS A 477 12.84 8.75 21.40
CA CYS A 477 12.34 9.82 22.27
C CYS A 477 13.44 10.33 23.21
N SER A 478 13.31 11.58 23.66
CA SER A 478 14.29 12.26 24.53
C SER A 478 14.05 12.00 26.03
N LEU A 479 13.76 10.75 26.41
CA LEU A 479 13.32 10.38 27.77
C LEU A 479 14.49 10.06 28.68
N SER A 480 14.46 10.52 29.93
CA SER A 480 15.47 10.12 30.93
C SER A 480 15.00 8.95 31.81
N ASP A 481 15.93 8.42 32.59
CA ASP A 481 15.69 7.38 33.62
C ASP A 481 14.55 7.74 34.59
N ALA A 482 14.24 9.03 34.77
CA ALA A 482 13.15 9.49 35.62
C ALA A 482 11.78 8.93 35.19
N VAL A 483 11.57 8.69 33.90
CA VAL A 483 10.32 8.10 33.38
C VAL A 483 10.20 6.64 33.81
N LEU A 484 11.27 5.86 33.67
CA LEU A 484 11.30 4.45 34.08
C LEU A 484 11.21 4.30 35.60
N GLN A 485 11.85 5.20 36.34
CA GLN A 485 11.73 5.28 37.79
C GLN A 485 10.28 5.54 38.20
N ALA A 486 9.61 6.51 37.60
CA ALA A 486 8.20 6.80 37.90
C ALA A 486 7.24 5.63 37.58
N LEU A 487 7.55 4.82 36.56
CA LEU A 487 6.80 3.59 36.24
C LEU A 487 7.08 2.42 37.20
N THR A 488 8.15 2.52 37.98
CA THR A 488 8.64 1.51 38.95
C THR A 488 8.24 1.85 40.38
N ASP A 489 8.24 3.14 40.73
CA ASP A 489 8.05 3.61 42.10
C ASP A 489 6.73 3.08 42.66
N ASP A 490 6.85 2.26 43.70
CA ASP A 490 5.72 1.88 44.52
C ASP A 490 5.37 3.08 45.40
N PRO A 491 4.20 3.70 45.23
CA PRO A 491 3.77 4.84 46.02
C PRO A 491 3.73 4.56 47.54
N HIS A 492 3.78 3.29 47.96
CA HIS A 492 3.84 2.91 49.38
C HIS A 492 5.25 2.96 49.99
N SER A 493 6.32 3.03 49.20
CA SER A 493 7.70 2.94 49.68
C SER A 493 8.20 4.17 50.46
N HIS A 494 7.51 5.32 50.39
CA HIS A 494 7.98 6.58 50.96
C HIS A 494 7.15 7.16 52.13
N GLY A 495 6.14 6.45 52.65
CA GLY A 495 5.10 7.12 53.45
C GLY A 495 4.55 6.40 54.68
N GLU A 496 5.36 5.71 55.49
CA GLU A 496 4.86 5.12 56.75
C GLU A 496 4.79 6.09 57.94
N ARG A 497 5.10 7.40 57.78
CA ARG A 497 5.10 8.31 58.92
C ARG A 497 4.45 9.67 58.63
N GLN A 498 3.23 9.76 59.14
CA GLN A 498 2.55 10.93 59.73
C GLN A 498 1.53 11.66 58.86
N GLY A 499 0.26 11.50 59.24
CA GLY A 499 -0.80 12.47 58.98
C GLY A 499 -2.00 11.87 58.26
N ALA A 500 -2.93 11.29 59.03
CA ALA A 500 -4.22 10.83 58.54
C ALA A 500 -5.02 12.00 57.94
N GLY A 501 -5.31 11.93 56.64
CA GLY A 501 -6.33 12.78 56.03
C GLY A 501 -6.05 13.26 54.61
N SER A 502 -6.04 12.34 53.64
CA SER A 502 -6.67 12.53 52.32
C SER A 502 -6.30 11.33 51.43
N GLY A 503 -7.26 10.43 51.22
CA GLY A 503 -7.10 9.16 50.51
C GLY A 503 -7.13 9.29 48.99
N ALA A 504 -6.13 9.96 48.40
CA ALA A 504 -5.84 9.79 46.98
C ALA A 504 -4.95 8.55 46.83
N ALA A 505 -5.52 7.46 46.35
CA ALA A 505 -4.80 6.22 46.07
C ALA A 505 -3.74 6.47 44.99
N SER A 506 -2.52 6.82 45.40
CA SER A 506 -1.36 6.73 44.53
C SER A 506 -1.18 5.26 44.20
N GLY A 507 -1.56 4.86 43.00
CA GLY A 507 -1.32 3.51 42.45
C GLY A 507 -0.09 3.49 41.55
N CYS A 508 0.43 2.30 41.27
CA CYS A 508 1.43 2.08 40.24
C CYS A 508 0.98 2.72 38.91
N LEU A 509 1.86 3.47 38.24
CA LEU A 509 1.56 4.02 36.92
C LEU A 509 1.41 2.89 35.90
N LEU A 510 0.39 2.98 35.04
CA LEU A 510 0.11 1.99 34.00
C LEU A 510 0.02 0.55 34.55
N PRO A 511 -0.95 0.26 35.45
CA PRO A 511 -1.10 -1.07 36.03
C PRO A 511 -1.48 -2.13 35.00
N HIS A 512 -2.03 -1.74 33.84
CA HIS A 512 -2.45 -2.66 32.79
C HIS A 512 -1.40 -2.87 31.68
N LEU A 513 -0.22 -2.29 31.80
CA LEU A 513 0.82 -2.38 30.77
C LEU A 513 1.30 -3.83 30.59
N VAL A 514 1.05 -4.39 29.41
CA VAL A 514 1.43 -5.75 29.02
C VAL A 514 2.46 -5.77 27.90
N ASP A 515 2.49 -4.74 27.05
CA ASP A 515 3.40 -4.66 25.90
C ASP A 515 4.23 -3.36 25.99
N LEU A 516 5.56 -3.49 25.94
CA LEU A 516 6.47 -2.36 26.03
C LEU A 516 7.61 -2.44 25.01
N GLU A 517 7.75 -1.41 24.19
CA GLU A 517 8.87 -1.26 23.26
C GLU A 517 9.68 0.00 23.59
N LEU A 518 10.98 -0.16 23.82
CA LEU A 518 11.92 0.92 24.08
C LEU A 518 13.04 0.87 23.05
N LEU A 519 12.91 1.66 22.00
CA LEU A 519 13.80 1.58 20.84
C LEU A 519 14.57 2.89 20.64
N ASN A 520 15.90 2.81 20.63
CA ASN A 520 16.79 3.93 20.28
C ASN A 520 16.56 5.20 21.14
N ASN A 521 16.37 5.07 22.45
CA ASN A 521 16.21 6.21 23.36
C ASN A 521 17.56 6.57 23.99
N PRO A 522 18.29 7.58 23.48
CA PRO A 522 19.71 7.80 23.80
C PRO A 522 19.96 8.22 25.26
N ASN A 523 18.92 8.70 25.95
CA ASN A 523 18.99 9.20 27.32
C ASN A 523 18.57 8.16 28.38
N LEU A 524 18.17 6.96 27.96
CA LEU A 524 17.86 5.86 28.88
C LEU A 524 19.11 5.04 29.18
N SER A 525 19.42 4.87 30.47
CA SER A 525 20.55 4.05 30.90
C SER A 525 20.17 2.57 31.00
N ILE A 526 21.13 1.70 30.67
CA ILE A 526 20.98 0.24 30.83
C ILE A 526 20.55 -0.13 32.27
N PRO A 527 21.17 0.43 33.33
CA PRO A 527 20.75 0.14 34.71
C PRO A 527 19.30 0.51 35.01
N ALA A 528 18.79 1.64 34.49
CA ALA A 528 17.41 2.05 34.74
C ALA A 528 16.40 1.09 34.10
N MET A 529 16.62 0.67 32.85
CA MET A 529 15.79 -0.35 32.20
C MET A 529 15.81 -1.68 32.94
N MET A 530 17.01 -2.13 33.33
CA MET A 530 17.18 -3.36 34.11
C MET A 530 16.40 -3.32 35.44
N ASN A 531 16.49 -2.20 36.16
CA ASN A 531 15.74 -1.99 37.41
C ASN A 531 14.24 -2.02 37.17
N PHE A 532 13.75 -1.34 36.13
CA PHE A 532 12.34 -1.31 35.76
C PHE A 532 11.78 -2.71 35.48
N PHE A 533 12.41 -3.49 34.59
CA PHE A 533 11.93 -4.84 34.25
C PHE A 533 12.01 -5.80 35.44
N THR A 534 13.05 -5.69 36.26
CA THR A 534 13.19 -6.48 37.49
C THR A 534 12.04 -6.19 38.46
N ALA A 535 11.72 -4.91 38.67
CA ALA A 535 10.63 -4.50 39.55
C ALA A 535 9.26 -4.95 39.01
N ARG A 536 9.00 -4.80 37.71
CA ARG A 536 7.74 -5.28 37.09
C ARG A 536 7.58 -6.80 37.18
N LYS A 537 8.66 -7.56 36.99
CA LYS A 537 8.66 -9.02 37.15
C LYS A 537 8.37 -9.42 38.61
N ALA A 538 8.89 -8.67 39.58
CA ALA A 538 8.60 -8.90 41.00
C ALA A 538 7.14 -8.59 41.36
N MET A 539 6.54 -7.56 40.77
CA MET A 539 5.12 -7.19 41.00
C MET A 539 4.12 -8.23 40.47
N ALA A 540 4.49 -8.99 39.43
CA ALA A 540 3.63 -9.99 38.80
C ALA A 540 3.54 -11.33 39.55
N LEU A 541 4.31 -11.53 40.62
CA LEU A 541 4.26 -12.76 41.39
C LEU A 541 2.90 -12.88 42.11
N PRO A 542 2.25 -14.06 42.08
CA PRO A 542 0.92 -14.25 42.67
C PRO A 542 0.97 -14.03 44.18
N VAL A 543 0.62 -12.83 44.64
CA VAL A 543 0.41 -12.55 46.06
C VAL A 543 -0.90 -13.21 46.44
N THR A 544 -0.82 -14.28 47.23
CA THR A 544 -1.90 -15.23 47.47
C THR A 544 -3.17 -14.70 48.14
N GLN A 545 -3.33 -13.39 48.44
CA GLN A 545 -4.41 -12.97 49.35
C GLN A 545 -4.91 -11.51 49.34
N CYS A 546 -4.68 -10.68 48.31
CA CYS A 546 -5.27 -9.33 48.27
C CYS A 546 -5.87 -8.96 46.91
N GLN A 547 -7.16 -8.60 46.90
CA GLN A 547 -7.97 -8.20 45.73
C GLN A 547 -7.64 -6.79 45.19
N VAL A 548 -6.52 -6.20 45.56
CA VAL A 548 -6.09 -4.91 44.99
C VAL A 548 -5.59 -5.18 43.57
N CYS A 549 -5.97 -4.35 42.60
CA CYS A 549 -5.56 -4.46 41.19
C CYS A 549 -4.04 -4.50 41.08
N LEU A 550 -3.46 -5.71 41.04
CA LEU A 550 -2.03 -5.92 40.86
C LEU A 550 -1.64 -5.50 39.43
N PRO A 551 -0.46 -4.88 39.25
CA PRO A 551 0.07 -4.62 37.92
C PRO A 551 0.14 -5.90 37.08
N CYS A 552 -0.28 -5.84 35.83
CA CYS A 552 -0.14 -6.94 34.89
C CYS A 552 1.35 -7.22 34.63
N ALA A 553 1.67 -8.51 34.41
CA ALA A 553 2.98 -8.90 33.91
C ALA A 553 3.17 -8.37 32.49
N ILE A 554 4.33 -7.79 32.22
CA ILE A 554 4.75 -7.47 30.84
C ILE A 554 4.93 -8.80 30.10
N LYS A 555 4.12 -9.02 29.07
CA LYS A 555 4.09 -10.24 28.25
C LYS A 555 5.06 -10.13 27.08
N THR A 556 5.10 -8.96 26.45
CA THR A 556 6.03 -8.68 25.37
C THR A 556 6.84 -7.43 25.71
N ALA A 557 8.16 -7.55 25.59
CA ALA A 557 9.06 -6.44 25.81
C ALA A 557 10.14 -6.47 24.74
N GLN A 558 10.38 -5.34 24.10
CA GLN A 558 11.43 -5.19 23.10
C GLN A 558 12.31 -4.00 23.45
N VAL A 559 13.64 -4.19 23.45
CA VAL A 559 14.60 -3.13 23.71
C VAL A 559 15.64 -3.07 22.59
N PHE A 560 15.94 -1.85 22.15
CA PHE A 560 17.05 -1.58 21.24
C PHE A 560 17.90 -0.42 21.76
N MET A 561 19.20 -0.66 21.89
CA MET A 561 20.20 0.36 22.20
C MET A 561 21.50 0.14 21.44
N ILE A 562 22.11 1.24 21.02
CA ILE A 562 23.45 1.23 20.45
C ILE A 562 24.46 0.91 21.56
N GLY A 563 25.32 -0.09 21.32
CA GLY A 563 26.45 -0.41 22.21
C GLY A 563 26.15 -1.41 23.33
N MET A 564 25.09 -2.21 23.24
CA MET A 564 24.91 -3.35 24.15
C MET A 564 26.03 -4.38 23.95
N ASN A 565 26.59 -4.88 25.06
CA ASN A 565 27.50 -6.02 25.02
C ASN A 565 26.72 -7.32 25.26
N GLY A 566 27.30 -8.47 24.89
CA GLY A 566 26.62 -9.78 25.02
C GLY A 566 26.17 -10.13 26.44
N SER A 567 26.82 -9.60 27.49
CA SER A 567 26.36 -9.81 28.87
C SER A 567 25.09 -9.06 29.20
N VAL A 568 24.91 -7.86 28.67
CA VAL A 568 23.68 -7.06 28.84
C VAL A 568 22.52 -7.72 28.11
N VAL A 569 22.76 -8.19 26.88
CA VAL A 569 21.76 -8.92 26.07
C VAL A 569 21.24 -10.15 26.83
N ALA A 570 22.15 -11.02 27.27
CA ALA A 570 21.79 -12.21 28.04
C ALA A 570 21.01 -11.88 29.33
N THR A 571 21.29 -10.72 29.93
CA THR A 571 20.57 -10.29 31.14
C THR A 571 19.13 -9.88 30.80
N PHE A 572 18.90 -9.12 29.73
CA PHE A 572 17.55 -8.77 29.26
C PHE A 572 16.75 -10.01 28.84
N GLU A 573 17.36 -10.94 28.12
CA GLU A 573 16.72 -12.19 27.72
C GLU A 573 16.29 -13.02 28.95
N SER A 574 17.11 -13.07 30.01
CA SER A 574 16.75 -13.73 31.28
C SER A 574 15.54 -13.10 32.00
N LEU A 575 15.27 -11.82 31.72
CA LEU A 575 14.08 -11.11 32.18
C LEU A 575 12.86 -11.33 31.27
N GLY A 576 13.01 -12.02 30.14
CA GLY A 576 11.95 -12.22 29.15
C GLY A 576 11.81 -11.06 28.16
N VAL A 577 12.85 -10.23 28.02
CA VAL A 577 12.87 -9.07 27.11
C VAL A 577 13.59 -9.46 25.82
N ALA A 578 12.92 -9.29 24.68
CA ALA A 578 13.53 -9.47 23.37
C ALA A 578 14.47 -8.30 23.07
N VAL A 579 15.68 -8.60 22.61
CA VAL A 579 16.66 -7.60 22.19
C VAL A 579 16.77 -7.63 20.67
N CYS A 580 16.66 -6.48 20.03
CA CYS A 580 16.91 -6.37 18.59
C CYS A 580 18.37 -6.02 18.34
N GLU A 581 19.02 -6.78 17.45
CA GLU A 581 20.33 -6.45 16.90
C GLU A 581 20.14 -5.90 15.48
N TYR A 582 20.99 -4.96 15.08
CA TYR A 582 21.03 -4.39 13.73
C TYR A 582 22.36 -4.71 13.06
#